data_AF-A0A1F4R1J8-F1
#
_entry.id   AF-A0A1F4R1J8-F1
#
_cell.length_a   1.000
_cell.length_b   1.000
_cell.length_c   1.000
_cell.angle_alpha   90.00
_cell.angle_beta   90.00
_cell.angle_gamma   90.00
#
_symmetry.space_group_name_H-M   'P 1'
#
loop_
_entity.id
_entity.type
_entity.pdbx_description
1 polymer ?
#
loop_
_entity_poly.entity_id
_entity_poly.type
_entity_poly.pdbx_seq_one_letter_code
_entity_poly.pdbx_strand_id
1 'polypeptide(L)'
;MSAGAAKPAVVDLAEVFRRETGHVVQFTFATVGTLQQKIAAGETADVFLMTDAAIDDLAQKRIAATGTRTDLARVGIGVTVREGAAVPDISTPEAFVAFLTSPPARSKFIAVGLDYKE
;
A
#
# COMPACT_ATOMS: atom_id res chain seq x y z
N MET A 1 -4.15 6.24 -10.50
CA MET A 1 -3.27 6.30 -9.31
C MET A 1 -3.43 5.03 -8.49
N SER A 2 -2.33 4.42 -8.04
CA SER A 2 -2.36 3.15 -7.32
C SER A 2 -1.38 3.10 -6.15
N ALA A 3 -1.83 2.57 -5.02
CA ALA A 3 -0.98 2.30 -3.87
C ALA A 3 0.13 1.30 -4.24
N GLY A 4 1.34 1.56 -3.77
CA GLY A 4 2.54 0.82 -4.19
C GLY A 4 2.48 -0.70 -4.00
N ALA A 5 1.73 -1.19 -3.00
CA ALA A 5 1.60 -2.63 -2.74
C ALA A 5 0.93 -3.39 -3.90
N ALA A 6 0.03 -2.76 -4.65
CA ALA A 6 -0.65 -3.38 -5.79
C ALA A 6 0.17 -3.32 -7.09
N LYS A 7 1.30 -2.59 -7.10
CA LYS A 7 2.06 -2.28 -8.32
C LYS A 7 2.38 -3.50 -9.18
N PRO A 8 2.92 -4.63 -8.65
CA PRO A 8 3.26 -5.78 -9.50
C PRO A 8 2.04 -6.32 -10.25
N ALA A 9 0.94 -6.59 -9.53
CA ALA A 9 -0.28 -7.14 -10.11
C ALA A 9 -0.93 -6.19 -11.13
N VAL A 10 -0.92 -4.89 -10.86
CA VAL A 10 -1.56 -3.90 -11.73
C VAL A 10 -0.77 -3.65 -13.00
N VAL A 11 0.57 -3.68 -12.94
CA VAL A 11 1.41 -3.56 -14.14
C VAL A 11 1.17 -4.75 -15.07
N ASP A 12 1.13 -5.97 -14.53
CA ASP A 12 0.84 -7.17 -15.34
C ASP A 12 -0.56 -7.10 -15.96
N LEU A 13 -1.56 -6.68 -15.19
CA LEU A 13 -2.93 -6.49 -15.70
C LEU A 13 -3.00 -5.42 -16.79
N ALA A 14 -2.21 -4.35 -16.69
CA ALA A 14 -2.15 -3.30 -17.70
C ALA A 14 -1.69 -3.82 -19.05
N GLU A 15 -0.72 -4.75 -19.06
CA GLU A 15 -0.23 -5.35 -20.30
C GLU A 15 -1.28 -6.21 -20.98
N VAL A 16 -2.04 -7.00 -20.18
CA VAL A 16 -3.18 -7.79 -20.67
C VAL A 16 -4.25 -6.86 -21.24
N PHE A 17 -4.65 -5.83 -20.48
CA PHE A 17 -5.65 -4.85 -20.90
C PHE A 17 -5.25 -4.13 -22.20
N ARG A 18 -3.97 -3.75 -22.33
CA ARG A 18 -3.44 -3.14 -23.56
C ARG A 18 -3.53 -4.08 -24.74
N ARG A 19 -3.18 -5.35 -24.57
CA ARG A 19 -3.24 -6.35 -25.66
C ARG A 19 -4.67 -6.61 -26.12
N GLU A 20 -5.63 -6.65 -25.19
CA GLU A 20 -7.01 -6.98 -25.49
C GLU A 20 -7.80 -5.78 -26.05
N THR A 21 -7.47 -4.57 -25.63
CA THR A 21 -8.29 -3.38 -25.93
C THR A 21 -7.57 -2.31 -26.75
N GLY A 22 -6.24 -2.38 -26.86
CA GLY A 22 -5.41 -1.33 -27.46
C GLY A 22 -5.19 -0.10 -26.59
N HIS A 23 -5.86 0.03 -25.43
CA HIS A 23 -5.71 1.18 -24.54
C HIS A 23 -4.47 1.07 -23.66
N VAL A 24 -3.81 2.21 -23.40
CA VAL A 24 -2.61 2.27 -22.56
C VAL A 24 -2.98 2.87 -21.21
N VAL A 25 -2.52 2.25 -20.12
CA VAL A 25 -2.70 2.75 -18.76
C VAL A 25 -1.46 3.53 -18.34
N GLN A 26 -1.66 4.76 -17.86
CA GLN A 26 -0.60 5.57 -17.24
C GLN A 26 -0.67 5.44 -15.72
N PHE A 27 0.48 5.25 -15.08
CA PHE A 27 0.54 4.97 -13.65
C PHE A 27 1.25 6.06 -12.85
N THR A 28 0.59 6.46 -11.76
CA THR A 28 1.22 7.10 -10.61
C THR A 28 1.16 6.12 -9.45
N PHE A 29 2.33 5.67 -8.99
CA PHE A 29 2.48 4.79 -7.82
C PHE A 29 3.12 5.56 -6.66
N ALA A 30 2.52 5.46 -5.47
CA ALA A 30 3.11 5.96 -4.23
C ALA A 30 2.49 5.27 -3.01
N THR A 31 2.89 5.66 -1.80
CA THR A 31 2.14 5.29 -0.59
C THR A 31 0.77 5.97 -0.60
N VAL A 32 -0.21 5.40 0.10
CA VAL A 32 -1.58 5.97 0.16
C VAL A 32 -1.55 7.43 0.64
N GLY A 33 -0.79 7.74 1.69
CA GLY A 33 -0.66 9.10 2.20
C GLY A 33 -0.10 10.09 1.16
N THR A 34 0.92 9.68 0.39
CA THR A 34 1.45 10.51 -0.70
C THR A 34 0.45 10.69 -1.84
N LEU A 35 -0.34 9.66 -2.18
CA LEU A 35 -1.40 9.79 -3.18
C LEU A 35 -2.50 10.75 -2.70
N GLN A 36 -2.91 10.66 -1.44
CA GLN A 36 -3.88 11.59 -0.85
C GLN A 36 -3.39 13.04 -0.87
N GLN A 37 -2.09 13.26 -0.60
CA GLN A 37 -1.48 14.59 -0.72
C GLN A 37 -1.52 15.12 -2.16
N LYS A 38 -1.20 14.28 -3.15
CA LYS A 38 -1.28 14.64 -4.58
C LYS A 38 -2.70 15.01 -5.00
N ILE A 39 -3.68 14.22 -4.56
CA ILE A 39 -5.10 14.48 -4.82
C ILE A 39 -5.55 15.78 -4.16
N ALA A 40 -5.13 16.02 -2.91
CA ALA A 40 -5.42 17.28 -2.21
C ALA A 40 -4.76 18.50 -2.90
N ALA A 41 -3.63 18.29 -3.59
CA ALA A 41 -2.97 19.31 -4.41
C ALA A 41 -3.60 19.48 -5.81
N GLY A 42 -4.70 18.78 -6.10
CA GLY A 42 -5.45 18.90 -7.35
C GLY A 42 -5.05 17.93 -8.47
N GLU A 43 -4.14 16.98 -8.21
CA GLU A 43 -3.82 15.93 -9.18
C GLU A 43 -5.03 14.97 -9.32
N THR A 44 -5.48 14.74 -10.55
CA THR A 44 -6.64 13.88 -10.86
C THR A 44 -6.20 12.55 -11.45
N ALA A 45 -7.08 11.56 -11.39
CA ALA A 45 -6.91 10.27 -12.07
C ALA A 45 -8.27 9.67 -12.42
N ASP A 46 -8.30 8.86 -13.49
CA ASP A 46 -9.51 8.16 -13.91
C ASP A 46 -9.84 6.97 -13.00
N VAL A 47 -8.81 6.34 -12.41
CA VAL A 47 -8.93 5.17 -11.55
C VAL A 47 -8.07 5.33 -10.31
N PHE A 48 -8.66 5.04 -9.15
CA PHE A 48 -7.99 4.99 -7.86
C PHE A 48 -7.95 3.54 -7.36
N LEU A 49 -6.76 3.04 -7.06
CA LEU A 49 -6.57 1.73 -6.42
C LEU A 49 -5.80 1.89 -5.12
N MET A 50 -6.52 1.98 -4.01
CA MET A 50 -5.95 2.25 -2.68
C MET A 50 -6.63 1.37 -1.62
N THR A 51 -6.31 1.58 -0.35
CA THR A 51 -7.01 0.93 0.77
C THR A 51 -8.49 1.33 0.80
N ASP A 52 -9.32 0.48 1.38
CA ASP A 52 -10.74 0.73 1.63
C ASP A 52 -11.00 2.10 2.27
N ALA A 53 -10.32 2.40 3.37
CA ALA A 53 -10.47 3.67 4.09
C ALA A 53 -10.12 4.89 3.23
N ALA A 54 -9.12 4.77 2.34
CA ALA A 54 -8.75 5.87 1.45
C ALA A 54 -9.78 6.06 0.34
N ILE A 55 -10.30 4.98 -0.24
CA ILE A 55 -11.36 5.08 -1.25
C ILE A 55 -12.65 5.62 -0.63
N ASP A 56 -13.00 5.22 0.60
CA ASP A 56 -14.18 5.72 1.30
C ASP A 56 -14.05 7.24 1.59
N ASP A 57 -12.87 7.72 1.99
CA ASP A 57 -12.58 9.16 2.13
C ASP A 57 -12.74 9.92 0.80
N LEU A 58 -12.24 9.37 -0.31
CA LEU A 58 -12.40 9.98 -1.63
C LEU A 58 -13.87 9.99 -2.09
N ALA A 59 -14.64 8.96 -1.74
CA ALA A 59 -16.07 8.90 -2.03
C ALA A 59 -16.86 9.94 -1.23
N GLN A 60 -16.56 10.11 0.07
CA GLN A 60 -17.16 11.15 0.91
C GLN A 60 -16.86 12.55 0.38
N LYS A 61 -15.65 12.78 -0.13
CA LYS A 61 -15.23 14.03 -0.77
C LYS A 61 -15.75 14.21 -2.20
N ARG A 62 -16.51 13.25 -2.74
CA ARG A 62 -17.01 13.22 -4.13
C ARG A 62 -15.90 13.33 -5.19
N ILE A 63 -14.70 12.87 -4.85
CA ILE A 63 -13.57 12.74 -5.78
C ILE A 63 -13.66 11.42 -6.53
N ALA A 64 -14.02 10.35 -5.83
CA ALA A 64 -14.36 9.07 -6.46
C ALA A 64 -15.80 9.11 -6.99
N ALA A 65 -16.03 8.51 -8.16
CA ALA A 65 -17.35 8.43 -8.76
C ALA A 65 -18.32 7.60 -7.89
N THR A 66 -19.54 8.11 -7.71
CA THR A 66 -20.57 7.42 -6.92
C THR A 66 -20.90 6.07 -7.54
N GLY A 67 -20.97 5.02 -6.70
CA GLY A 67 -21.36 3.68 -7.13
C GLY A 67 -20.26 2.86 -7.80
N THR A 68 -19.02 3.38 -7.91
CA THR A 68 -17.89 2.65 -8.53
C THR A 68 -16.95 1.99 -7.51
N ARG A 69 -17.17 2.18 -6.20
CA ARG A 69 -16.35 1.56 -5.15
C ARG A 69 -16.51 0.05 -5.19
N THR A 70 -15.40 -0.69 -5.34
CA THR A 70 -15.39 -2.15 -5.41
C THR A 70 -14.16 -2.70 -4.70
N ASP A 71 -14.37 -3.66 -3.80
CA ASP A 71 -13.28 -4.38 -3.14
C ASP A 71 -12.70 -5.41 -4.11
N LEU A 72 -11.44 -5.23 -4.51
CA LEU A 72 -10.80 -6.06 -5.54
C LEU A 72 -9.91 -7.17 -4.98
N ALA A 73 -9.18 -6.88 -3.91
CA ALA A 73 -8.19 -7.80 -3.34
C ALA A 73 -7.86 -7.45 -1.89
N ARG A 74 -7.20 -8.37 -1.20
CA ARG A 74 -6.57 -8.12 0.10
C ARG A 74 -5.06 -8.12 -0.07
N VAL A 75 -4.40 -7.16 0.57
CA VAL A 75 -2.94 -7.09 0.64
C VAL A 75 -2.51 -7.53 2.04
N GLY A 76 -1.68 -8.57 2.11
CA GLY A 76 -1.07 -9.02 3.35
C GLY A 76 0.09 -8.12 3.77
N ILE A 77 0.26 -7.95 5.08
CA ILE A 77 1.44 -7.31 5.69
C ILE A 77 2.23 -8.41 6.41
N GLY A 78 3.55 -8.39 6.26
CA GLY A 78 4.41 -9.38 6.89
C GLY A 78 5.80 -8.85 7.20
N VAL A 79 6.47 -9.51 8.14
CA VAL A 79 7.90 -9.31 8.42
C VAL A 79 8.69 -10.27 7.56
N THR A 80 9.71 -9.77 6.89
CA THR A 80 10.64 -10.61 6.13
C THR A 80 12.04 -10.46 6.71
N VAL A 81 12.81 -11.56 6.68
CA VAL A 81 14.21 -11.58 7.08
C VAL A 81 15.07 -12.04 5.91
N ARG A 82 16.37 -11.72 5.97
CA ARG A 82 17.34 -12.24 5.01
C ARG A 82 17.37 -13.76 5.09
N GLU A 83 17.54 -14.43 3.95
CA GLU A 83 17.78 -15.87 3.92
C GLU A 83 18.94 -16.27 4.86
N GLY A 84 18.73 -17.36 5.62
CA GLY A 84 19.66 -17.83 6.64
C GLY A 84 19.65 -17.05 7.96
N ALA A 85 18.91 -15.94 8.07
CA ALA A 85 18.74 -15.25 9.34
C ALA A 85 17.74 -15.99 10.25
N ALA A 86 17.90 -15.82 11.57
CA ALA A 86 16.92 -16.31 12.53
C ALA A 86 15.55 -15.69 12.27
N VAL A 87 14.52 -16.54 12.21
CA VAL A 87 13.12 -16.12 12.08
C VAL A 87 12.65 -15.60 13.44
N PRO A 88 12.18 -14.33 13.55
CA PRO A 88 11.69 -13.80 14.80
C PRO A 88 10.36 -14.45 15.18
N ASP A 89 10.14 -14.64 16.48
CA ASP A 89 8.82 -14.96 16.99
C ASP A 89 7.93 -13.71 16.90
N ILE A 90 6.87 -13.80 16.10
CA ILE A 90 5.83 -12.78 15.92
C ILE A 90 4.43 -13.38 16.08
N SER A 91 4.33 -14.53 16.77
CA SER A 91 3.10 -15.33 16.88
C SER A 91 2.01 -14.68 17.74
N THR A 92 2.39 -13.74 18.61
CA THR A 92 1.47 -12.92 19.41
C THR A 92 1.80 -11.44 19.29
N PRO A 93 0.87 -10.53 19.60
CA PRO A 93 1.16 -9.10 19.66
C PRO A 93 2.33 -8.75 20.57
N GLU A 94 2.44 -9.41 21.74
CA GLU A 94 3.52 -9.18 22.71
C GLU A 94 4.87 -9.64 22.15
N ALA A 95 4.92 -10.82 21.52
CA ALA A 95 6.12 -11.33 20.85
C ALA A 95 6.55 -10.39 19.71
N PHE A 96 5.58 -9.87 18.95
CA PHE A 96 5.86 -8.91 17.88
C PHE A 96 6.43 -7.59 18.41
N VAL A 97 5.85 -7.02 19.47
CA VAL A 97 6.39 -5.80 20.11
C VAL A 97 7.78 -6.04 20.69
N ALA A 98 8.01 -7.18 21.34
CA ALA A 98 9.33 -7.58 21.83
C ALA A 98 10.36 -7.67 20.68
N PHE A 99 9.96 -8.21 19.52
CA PHE A 99 10.80 -8.21 18.33
C PHE A 99 11.10 -6.78 17.84
N LEU A 100 10.08 -5.93 17.65
CA LEU A 100 10.24 -4.55 17.14
C LEU A 100 11.15 -3.69 18.02
N THR A 101 11.10 -3.92 19.34
CA THR A 101 11.87 -3.17 20.33
C THR A 101 13.24 -3.77 20.64
N SER A 102 13.53 -4.98 20.14
CA SER A 102 14.84 -5.62 20.31
C SER A 102 15.97 -4.79 19.68
N PRO A 103 17.18 -4.73 20.27
CA PRO A 103 18.25 -3.87 19.77
C PRO A 103 18.56 -3.98 18.25
N PRO A 104 18.69 -5.19 17.66
CA PRO A 104 19.02 -5.31 16.23
C PRO A 104 17.86 -4.94 15.29
N ALA A 105 16.61 -5.04 15.75
CA ALA A 105 15.43 -4.67 14.97
C ALA A 105 15.12 -3.18 15.11
N ARG A 106 15.10 -2.67 16.35
CA ARG A 106 14.71 -1.30 16.68
C ARG A 106 15.54 -0.26 15.92
N SER A 107 16.86 -0.44 15.86
CA SER A 107 17.73 0.46 15.10
C SER A 107 17.37 0.53 13.60
N LYS A 108 16.92 -0.59 13.01
CA LYS A 108 16.49 -0.61 11.60
C LYS A 108 15.16 0.10 11.39
N PHE A 109 14.20 -0.11 12.30
CA PHE A 109 12.89 0.54 12.23
C PHE A 109 12.97 2.05 12.49
N ILE A 110 13.79 2.48 13.44
CA ILE A 110 14.09 3.92 13.67
C ILE A 110 14.63 4.57 12.39
N ALA A 111 15.57 3.91 11.70
CA ALA A 111 16.20 4.46 10.50
C ALA A 111 15.21 4.72 9.35
N VAL A 112 14.05 4.08 9.35
CA VAL A 112 12.98 4.28 8.35
C VAL A 112 11.75 5.01 8.91
N GLY A 113 11.87 5.63 10.10
CA GLY A 113 10.79 6.40 10.72
C GLY A 113 9.66 5.55 11.31
N LEU A 114 9.91 4.27 11.57
CA LEU A 114 8.95 3.30 12.12
C LEU A 114 9.27 2.91 13.57
N ASP A 115 9.83 3.84 14.36
CA ASP A 115 10.08 3.57 15.79
C ASP A 115 8.76 3.31 16.52
N TYR A 116 8.62 2.09 17.04
CA TYR A 116 7.45 1.73 17.83
C TYR A 116 7.48 2.50 19.16
N LYS A 117 6.36 3.17 19.46
CA LYS A 117 6.12 3.88 20.72
C LYS A 117 4.76 3.42 21.23
N GLU A 118 4.70 3.02 22.50
CA GLU A 118 3.43 2.69 23.16
C GLU A 118 2.49 3.89 23.21
#